data_AF-A0A9R0T9C7-F1
#
_entry.id   AF-A0A9R0T9C7-F1
#
_cell.length_a   1.000
_cell.length_b   1.000
_cell.length_c   1.000
_cell.angle_alpha   90.00
_cell.angle_beta   90.00
_cell.angle_gamma   90.00
#
_symmetry.space_group_name_H-M   'P 1'
#
loop_
_entity.id
_entity.type
_entity.pdbx_description
1 polymer ?
#
loop_
_entity_poly.entity_id
_entity_poly.type
_entity_poly.pdbx_seq_one_letter_code
_entity_poly.pdbx_strand_id
1 'polypeptide(L)' 'MWLCRNRATFEGKILRTPFDVVFSACGYMNYWAGLMVGAEREAMERGAKMLKTNAAAMMRICAAPAGSAMD' A
#
# COMPACT_ATOMS: atom_id res chain seq x y z
N MET A 1 5.78 -6.29 4.26
CA MET A 1 5.24 -6.86 5.53
C MET A 1 6.31 -7.06 6.59
N TRP A 2 7.34 -7.89 6.34
CA TRP A 2 8.41 -8.13 7.31
C TRP A 2 9.09 -6.85 7.83
N LEU A 3 9.42 -5.91 6.94
CA LEU A 3 10.02 -4.65 7.36
C LEU A 3 9.10 -3.79 8.23
N CYS A 4 7.82 -3.66 7.88
CA CYS A 4 6.87 -2.89 8.68
C CYS A 4 6.71 -3.52 10.07
N ARG A 5 6.66 -4.85 10.15
CA ARG A 5 6.68 -5.60 11.43
C ARG A 5 7.94 -5.29 12.22
N ASN A 6 9.12 -5.41 11.61
CA ASN A 6 10.38 -5.15 12.30
C ASN A 6 10.49 -3.70 12.79
N ARG A 7 10.03 -2.73 11.99
CA ARG A 7 9.96 -1.32 12.40
C ARG A 7 9.05 -1.10 13.59
N ALA A 8 7.91 -1.78 13.64
CA ALA A 8 7.01 -1.70 14.78
C ALA A 8 7.60 -2.37 16.04
N THR A 9 8.21 -3.54 15.89
CA THR A 9 8.76 -4.33 17.01
C THR A 9 10.07 -3.78 17.54
N PHE A 10 11.00 -3.40 16.68
CA PHE A 10 12.37 -3.06 17.06
C PHE A 10 12.67 -1.56 17.03
N GLU A 11 11.94 -0.77 16.23
CA GLU A 11 12.15 0.68 16.11
C GLU A 11 11.03 1.51 16.76
N GLY A 12 10.04 0.86 17.40
CA GLY A 12 8.91 1.52 18.07
C GLY A 12 8.00 2.30 17.12
N LYS A 13 8.08 2.07 15.80
CA LYS A 13 7.27 2.79 14.81
C LYS A 13 5.83 2.31 14.82
N ILE A 14 4.91 3.19 15.19
CA ILE A 14 3.48 2.89 15.19
C ILE A 14 2.96 2.91 13.75
N LEU A 15 2.38 1.79 13.31
CA LEU A 15 1.57 1.73 12.10
C LEU A 15 0.19 2.29 12.44
N ARG A 16 -0.19 3.41 11.83
CA ARG A 16 -1.44 4.12 12.13
C ARG A 16 -2.62 3.45 11.45
N THR A 17 -2.37 2.85 10.28
CA THR A 17 -3.39 2.15 9.50
C THR A 17 -2.81 0.88 8.89
N PRO A 18 -3.63 -0.16 8.63
CA PRO A 18 -3.17 -1.34 7.88
C PRO A 18 -2.68 -0.97 6.47
N PHE A 19 -3.16 0.15 5.92
CA PHE A 19 -2.76 0.64 4.61
C PHE A 19 -1.30 1.11 4.56
N ASP A 20 -0.70 1.51 5.70
CA ASP A 20 0.71 1.91 5.76
C ASP A 20 1.63 0.78 5.24
N VAL A 21 1.25 -0.48 5.51
CA VAL A 21 1.95 -1.67 5.02
C VAL A 21 1.80 -1.83 3.51
N VAL A 22 0.60 -1.58 2.98
CA VAL A 22 0.29 -1.71 1.55
C VAL A 22 0.99 -0.62 0.74
N PHE A 23 0.96 0.63 1.20
CA PHE A 23 1.69 1.73 0.56
C PHE A 23 3.20 1.52 0.61
N SER A 24 3.72 0.99 1.73
CA SER A 24 5.13 0.58 1.81
C SER A 24 5.48 -0.49 0.77
N ALA A 25 4.62 -1.50 0.59
CA ALA A 25 4.81 -2.53 -0.44
C ALA A 25 4.80 -1.93 -1.86
N CYS A 26 3.92 -0.97 -2.14
CA CYS A 26 3.91 -0.23 -3.41
C CYS A 26 5.24 0.50 -3.68
N GLY A 27 5.82 1.12 -2.64
CA GLY A 27 7.14 1.74 -2.74
C GLY A 27 8.23 0.74 -3.13
N TYR A 28 8.24 -0.44 -2.48
CA TYR A 28 9.19 -1.50 -2.83
C TYR A 28 9.01 -2.02 -4.24
N MET A 29 7.78 -2.29 -4.69
CA MET A 29 7.54 -2.76 -6.05
C MET A 29 8.06 -1.76 -7.09
N ASN A 30 7.89 -0.45 -6.87
CA ASN A 30 8.45 0.56 -7.77
C ASN A 30 9.98 0.59 -7.73
N TYR A 31 10.58 0.44 -6.54
CA TYR A 31 12.04 0.31 -6.42
C TYR A 31 12.56 -0.89 -7.20
N TRP A 32 11.95 -2.07 -7.04
CA TRP A 32 12.32 -3.28 -7.77
C TRP A 32 12.09 -3.14 -9.27
N ALA A 33 11.02 -2.47 -9.70
CA ALA A 33 10.79 -2.19 -11.11
C ALA A 33 11.90 -1.36 -11.74
N GLY A 34 12.47 -0.39 -11.00
CA GLY A 34 13.63 0.39 -11.45
C GLY A 34 14.90 -0.43 -11.66
N LEU A 35 14.97 -1.64 -11.10
CA LEU A 35 16.08 -2.59 -11.31
C LEU A 35 15.80 -3.59 -12.44
N MET A 36 14.57 -3.65 -12.94
CA MET A 36 14.14 -4.56 -14.01
C MET A 36 14.21 -3.89 -15.38
N VAL A 37 14.14 -4.68 -16.44
CA VAL A 37 14.14 -4.20 -17.83
C VAL A 37 12.93 -4.73 -18.61
N GLY A 38 12.55 -4.00 -19.66
CA GLY A 38 11.50 -4.41 -20.60
C GLY A 38 10.15 -4.69 -19.93
N ALA A 39 9.50 -5.76 -20.40
CA ALA A 39 8.12 -6.09 -20.01
C ALA A 39 7.94 -6.37 -18.51
N GLU A 40 8.95 -6.90 -17.84
CA GLU A 40 8.91 -7.20 -16.39
C GLU A 40 8.84 -5.93 -15.56
N ARG A 41 9.65 -4.92 -15.93
CA ARG A 41 9.58 -3.59 -15.32
C ARG A 41 8.19 -3.01 -15.46
N GLU A 42 7.65 -3.00 -16.68
CA GLU A 42 6.34 -2.40 -16.92
C GLU A 42 5.23 -3.15 -16.18
N ALA A 43 5.30 -4.49 -16.13
CA ALA A 43 4.34 -5.31 -15.39
C ALA A 43 4.37 -4.98 -13.89
N MET A 44 5.57 -4.82 -13.32
CA MET A 44 5.76 -4.45 -11.92
C MET A 44 5.22 -3.04 -11.62
N GLU A 45 5.55 -2.04 -12.45
CA GLU A 45 5.04 -0.66 -12.30
C GLU A 45 3.50 -0.61 -12.40
N ARG A 46 2.93 -1.34 -13.37
CA ARG A 46 1.46 -1.46 -13.52
C ARG A 46 0.83 -2.11 -12.28
N GLY A 47 1.37 -3.23 -11.82
CA GLY A 47 0.89 -3.92 -10.61
C GLY A 47 0.95 -3.03 -9.36
N ALA A 48 2.06 -2.29 -9.19
CA ALA A 48 2.21 -1.36 -8.08
C ALA A 48 1.18 -0.21 -8.14
N LYS A 49 0.92 0.33 -9.33
CA LYS A 49 -0.10 1.37 -9.54
C LYS A 49 -1.51 0.86 -9.24
N MET A 50 -1.83 -0.37 -9.69
CA MET A 50 -3.13 -0.99 -9.42
C MET A 50 -3.34 -1.21 -7.92
N LEU A 51 -2.35 -1.79 -7.23
CA LEU A 51 -2.44 -2.03 -5.79
C LEU A 51 -2.61 -0.72 -5.01
N LYS A 52 -1.83 0.31 -5.35
CA LYS A 52 -1.92 1.64 -4.72
C LYS A 52 -3.32 2.24 -4.91
N THR A 53 -3.88 2.12 -6.11
CA THR A 53 -5.20 2.68 -6.45
C THR A 53 -6.31 1.99 -5.67
N ASN A 54 -6.30 0.65 -5.64
CA ASN A 54 -7.28 -0.14 -4.92
C ASN A 54 -7.19 0.07 -3.41
N ALA A 55 -5.98 0.15 -2.86
CA ALA A 55 -5.77 0.46 -1.45
C ALA A 55 -6.30 1.85 -1.07
N ALA A 56 -6.05 2.86 -1.92
CA ALA A 56 -6.57 4.21 -1.72
C ALA A 56 -8.10 4.27 -1.83
N ALA A 57 -8.71 3.50 -2.73
CA ALA A 57 -10.17 3.40 -2.82
C ALA A 57 -10.75 2.75 -1.54
N MET A 58 -10.18 1.64 -1.09
CA MET A 58 -10.60 0.97 0.13
C MET A 58 -10.43 1.86 1.37
N MET A 59 -9.31 2.59 1.49
CA MET A 59 -9.10 3.53 2.58
C MET A 59 -10.21 4.60 2.64
N ARG A 60 -10.67 5.11 1.48
CA ARG A 60 -11.79 6.06 1.44
C ARG A 60 -13.10 5.43 1.89
N ILE A 61 -13.39 4.19 1.49
CA ILE A 61 -14.58 3.46 1.94
C ILE A 61 -14.55 3.27 3.46
N CYS A 62 -13.39 2.88 4.02
CA CYS A 62 -13.22 2.71 5.46
C CYS A 62 -13.26 4.03 6.25
N ALA A 63 -12.93 5.17 5.61
CA ALA A 63 -12.95 6.49 6.23
C ALA A 63 -14.30 7.22 6.09
N ALA A 64 -15.22 6.70 5.28
CA ALA A 64 -16.56 7.27 5.15
C ALA A 64 -17.34 7.08 6.46
N PRO A 65 -18.04 8.10 6.96
CA PRO A 65 -18.87 7.96 8.16
C PRO A 65 -19.98 6.95 7.89
N ALA A 66 -20.24 6.06 8.85
CA ALA A 66 -21.39 5.15 8.83
C ALA A 66 -22.67 5.96 9.08
N GLY A 67 -23.17 6.69 8.08
CA GLY A 67 -24.28 7.62 8.30
C GLY A 67 -24.78 8.31 7.04
N SER A 68 -25.40 7.54 6.14
CA SER A 68 -26.42 8.04 5.21
C SER A 68 -27.32 6.90 4.70
N ALA A 69 -27.59 5.93 5.57
CA ALA A 69 -28.51 4.83 5.30
C ALA A 69 -29.55 4.79 6.43
N MET A 70 -30.32 5.87 6.56
CA MET A 70 -31.64 5.95 7.19
C MET A 70 -32.06 7.43 7.16
N ASP A 71 -32.77 7.81 6.12
CA ASP A 71 -33.93 8.71 6.13
C ASP A 71 -34.86 8.25 4.99
#